data_AF-A0A0S8KF41-F1
#
_entry.id   AF-A0A0S8KF41-F1
#
_cell.length_a   1.000
_cell.length_b   1.000
_cell.length_c   1.000
_cell.angle_alpha   90.00
_cell.angle_beta   90.00
_cell.angle_gamma   90.00
#
_symmetry.space_group_name_H-M   'P 1'
#
loop_
_entity.id
_entity.type
_entity.pdbx_description
1 polymer ?
#
loop_
_entity_poly.entity_id
_entity_poly.type
_entity_poly.pdbx_seq_one_letter_code
_entity_poly.pdbx_strand_id
1 'polypeptide(L)'
;MVELEAKVADPAKRSMLLTALYIAQEQYGYLTKDAVERVADRLGLPVSDVYSMASFYTLYRTQPTGRYVLQVCEGLSCHLVGGAERLVDYLREKLDIDVGETTNDGLFTLQTVQCLASCGTSPAMRVNDALYENMTAEKVDELLETLRGYHV
;
A
#
# COMPACT_ATOMS: atom_id res chain seq x y z
N MET A 1 -35.04 -2.36 -23.93
CA MET A 1 -33.58 -2.18 -24.14
C MET A 1 -33.06 -0.90 -23.50
N VAL A 2 -33.77 0.23 -23.60
CA VAL A 2 -33.36 1.53 -22.98
C VAL A 2 -33.23 1.48 -21.45
N GLU A 3 -34.06 0.70 -20.75
CA GLU A 3 -33.97 0.55 -19.29
C GLU A 3 -32.76 -0.25 -18.78
N LEU A 4 -32.13 -1.06 -19.65
CA LEU A 4 -30.96 -1.85 -19.26
C LEU A 4 -29.70 -0.98 -19.31
N GLU A 5 -29.54 -0.16 -20.35
CA GLU A 5 -28.41 0.76 -20.50
C GLU A 5 -28.40 1.85 -19.41
N ALA A 6 -29.57 2.28 -18.93
CA ALA A 6 -29.66 3.23 -17.82
C ALA A 6 -29.31 2.61 -16.45
N LYS A 7 -29.42 1.29 -16.30
CA LYS A 7 -29.10 0.56 -15.05
C LYS A 7 -27.70 -0.06 -15.05
N VAL A 8 -27.08 -0.22 -16.21
CA VAL A 8 -25.69 -0.62 -16.33
C VAL A 8 -24.85 0.64 -16.15
N ALA A 9 -24.21 0.76 -14.98
CA ALA A 9 -23.27 1.84 -14.72
C ALA A 9 -22.27 1.96 -15.88
N ASP A 10 -22.08 3.18 -16.38
CA ASP A 10 -21.18 3.50 -17.49
C ASP A 10 -19.83 2.78 -17.28
N PRO A 11 -19.50 1.78 -18.13
CA PRO A 11 -18.29 0.98 -17.96
C PRO A 11 -17.02 1.82 -17.93
N ALA A 12 -17.00 2.95 -18.65
CA ALA A 12 -15.87 3.87 -18.63
C ALA A 12 -15.67 4.49 -17.25
N LYS A 13 -16.75 4.90 -16.58
CA LYS A 13 -16.68 5.49 -15.22
C LYS A 13 -16.23 4.48 -14.18
N ARG A 14 -16.73 3.24 -14.26
CA ARG A 14 -16.25 2.15 -13.38
C ARG A 14 -14.79 1.80 -13.65
N SER A 15 -14.33 1.87 -14.90
CA SER A 15 -12.93 1.61 -15.25
C SER A 15 -11.98 2.66 -14.69
N MET A 16 -12.43 3.92 -14.54
CA MET A 16 -11.65 5.01 -13.97
C MET A 16 -11.55 4.97 -12.43
N LEU A 17 -12.40 4.18 -11.76
CA LEU A 17 -12.53 4.19 -10.31
C LEU A 17 -11.21 3.87 -9.60
N LEU A 18 -10.48 2.85 -10.07
CA LEU A 18 -9.22 2.43 -9.45
C LEU A 18 -8.16 3.54 -9.53
N THR A 19 -8.02 4.17 -10.69
CA THR A 19 -7.10 5.29 -10.88
C THR A 19 -7.51 6.51 -10.05
N ALA A 20 -8.81 6.81 -9.98
CA ALA A 20 -9.32 7.93 -9.19
C ALA A 20 -9.03 7.74 -7.69
N LEU A 21 -9.25 6.53 -7.17
CA LEU A 21 -8.90 6.19 -5.79
C LEU A 21 -7.39 6.29 -5.54
N TYR A 22 -6.57 5.83 -6.48
CA TYR A 22 -5.11 5.92 -6.35
C TYR A 22 -4.64 7.38 -6.25
N ILE A 23 -5.12 8.24 -7.15
CA ILE A 23 -4.79 9.68 -7.14
C ILE A 23 -5.27 10.33 -5.84
N ALA A 24 -6.48 10.00 -5.39
CA ALA A 24 -7.02 10.55 -4.15
C ALA A 24 -6.19 10.12 -2.92
N GLN A 25 -5.71 8.87 -2.90
CA GLN A 25 -4.83 8.37 -1.86
C GLN A 25 -3.49 9.10 -1.83
N GLU A 26 -2.86 9.34 -2.98
CA GLU A 26 -1.55 10.01 -3.07
C GLU A 26 -1.56 11.43 -2.45
N GLN A 27 -2.71 12.10 -2.45
CA GLN A 27 -2.84 13.43 -1.85
C GLN A 27 -2.78 13.44 -0.32
N TYR A 28 -3.24 12.38 0.33
CA TYR A 28 -3.38 12.32 1.79
C TYR A 28 -2.57 11.17 2.42
N GLY A 29 -1.90 10.34 1.62
CA GLY A 29 -1.21 9.12 2.04
C GLY A 29 -2.14 7.92 2.30
N TYR A 30 -3.45 8.15 2.40
CA TYR A 30 -4.50 7.14 2.56
C TYR A 30 -5.85 7.70 2.09
N LEU A 31 -6.85 6.85 1.92
CA LEU A 31 -8.20 7.22 1.53
C LEU A 31 -9.01 7.70 2.75
N THR A 32 -9.18 9.02 2.86
CA THR A 32 -10.11 9.63 3.81
C THR A 32 -11.56 9.41 3.37
N LYS A 33 -12.52 9.56 4.31
CA LYS A 33 -13.95 9.52 3.97
C LYS A 33 -14.33 10.59 2.94
N ASP A 34 -13.84 11.82 3.11
CA ASP A 34 -14.04 12.92 2.18
C ASP A 34 -13.44 12.62 0.79
N ALA A 35 -12.27 11.98 0.72
CA ALA A 35 -11.67 11.57 -0.54
C ALA A 35 -12.53 10.54 -1.29
N VAL A 36 -13.05 9.53 -0.58
CA VAL A 36 -13.96 8.51 -1.12
C VAL A 36 -15.27 9.13 -1.63
N GLU A 37 -15.87 10.03 -0.84
CA GLU A 37 -17.10 10.75 -1.22
C GLU A 37 -16.88 11.62 -2.47
N ARG A 38 -15.77 12.37 -2.54
CA ARG A 38 -15.44 13.17 -3.72
C ARG A 38 -15.22 12.34 -4.98
N VAL A 39 -14.58 11.17 -4.86
CA VAL A 39 -14.41 10.25 -5.98
C VAL A 39 -15.77 9.71 -6.45
N ALA A 40 -16.64 9.36 -5.52
CA ALA A 40 -18.00 8.91 -5.81
C ALA A 40 -18.81 9.99 -6.55
N ASP A 41 -18.80 11.23 -6.05
CA ASP A 41 -19.47 12.37 -6.68
C ASP A 41 -18.92 12.66 -8.07
N ARG A 42 -17.58 12.66 -8.23
CA ARG A 42 -16.93 12.96 -9.51
C ARG A 42 -17.25 11.94 -10.59
N LEU A 43 -17.39 10.67 -10.21
CA LEU A 43 -17.71 9.57 -11.12
C LEU A 43 -19.22 9.27 -11.19
N GLY A 44 -20.05 9.94 -10.39
CA GLY A 44 -21.48 9.67 -10.30
C GLY A 44 -21.79 8.22 -9.88
N LEU A 45 -20.99 7.67 -8.97
CA LEU A 45 -21.14 6.31 -8.45
C LEU A 45 -21.66 6.35 -7.00
N PRO A 46 -22.37 5.32 -6.53
CA PRO A 46 -22.72 5.22 -5.11
C PRO A 46 -21.45 5.16 -4.24
N VAL A 47 -21.43 5.91 -3.13
CA VAL A 47 -20.32 5.87 -2.15
C VAL A 47 -20.05 4.44 -1.67
N SER A 48 -21.09 3.61 -1.52
CA SER A 48 -20.97 2.20 -1.15
C SER A 48 -20.16 1.39 -2.16
N ASP A 49 -20.31 1.63 -3.46
CA ASP A 49 -19.58 0.93 -4.51
C ASP A 49 -18.10 1.34 -4.49
N VAL A 50 -17.83 2.63 -4.34
CA VAL A 50 -16.48 3.18 -4.21
C VAL A 50 -15.77 2.63 -2.96
N TYR A 51 -16.44 2.65 -1.82
CA TYR A 51 -15.91 2.12 -0.57
C TYR A 51 -15.66 0.61 -0.64
N SER A 52 -16.58 -0.15 -1.26
CA SER A 52 -16.39 -1.59 -1.46
C SER A 52 -15.11 -1.88 -2.25
N MET A 53 -14.86 -1.13 -3.33
CA MET A 53 -13.63 -1.28 -4.12
C MET A 53 -12.38 -0.87 -3.33
N ALA A 54 -12.43 0.25 -2.60
CA ALA A 54 -11.34 0.68 -1.73
C ALA A 54 -10.99 -0.36 -0.67
N SER A 55 -12.00 -1.05 -0.09
CA SER A 55 -11.78 -2.11 0.90
C SER A 55 -11.34 -3.45 0.29
N PHE A 56 -11.63 -3.69 -0.99
CA PHE A 56 -11.36 -4.96 -1.65
C PHE A 56 -9.90 -5.08 -2.10
N TYR A 57 -9.31 -4.01 -2.63
CA TYR A 57 -7.92 -4.00 -3.07
C TYR A 57 -6.98 -3.59 -1.94
N THR A 58 -6.04 -4.46 -1.59
CA THR A 58 -4.98 -4.19 -0.60
C THR A 58 -4.03 -3.05 -0.99
N LEU A 59 -4.09 -2.61 -2.26
CA LEU A 59 -3.38 -1.42 -2.74
C LEU A 59 -3.84 -0.14 -2.02
N TYR A 60 -5.12 -0.07 -1.66
CA TYR A 60 -5.70 1.10 -1.04
C TYR A 60 -5.63 1.03 0.48
N ARG A 61 -5.23 2.14 1.08
CA ARG A 61 -5.06 2.34 2.51
C ARG A 61 -6.30 3.06 3.00
N THR A 62 -7.15 2.37 3.75
CA THR A 62 -8.39 2.95 4.30
C THR A 62 -8.20 3.49 5.73
N GLN A 63 -6.99 3.35 6.27
CA GLN A 63 -6.58 3.85 7.58
C GLN A 63 -5.36 4.75 7.42
N PRO A 64 -5.13 5.70 8.35
CA PRO A 64 -3.93 6.52 8.35
C PRO A 64 -2.67 5.64 8.34
N THR A 65 -1.71 5.99 7.49
CA THR A 65 -0.39 5.35 7.42
C THR A 65 0.69 6.42 7.47
N GLY A 66 1.89 6.02 7.85
CA GLY A 66 3.07 6.86 7.79
C GLY A 66 3.45 7.19 6.36
N ARG A 67 4.36 8.15 6.20
CA ARG A 67 4.85 8.62 4.90
C ARG A 67 5.41 7.49 4.03
N TYR A 68 6.10 6.53 4.66
CA TYR A 68 6.74 5.38 4.03
C TYR A 68 6.12 4.10 4.53
N VAL A 69 5.43 3.38 3.65
CA VAL A 69 4.87 2.07 3.98
C VAL A 69 5.82 0.98 3.52
N LEU A 70 6.45 0.33 4.51
CA LEU A 70 7.41 -0.75 4.38
C LEU A 70 6.64 -2.06 4.23
N GLN A 71 6.70 -2.67 3.06
CA GLN A 71 5.93 -3.86 2.70
C GLN A 71 6.89 -5.04 2.45
N VAL A 72 6.98 -5.95 3.40
CA VAL A 72 7.88 -7.12 3.32
C VAL A 72 7.17 -8.26 2.60
N CYS A 73 7.84 -8.89 1.63
CA CYS A 73 7.32 -10.03 0.88
C CYS A 73 7.37 -11.31 1.73
N GLU A 74 6.21 -11.90 2.00
CA GLU A 74 6.04 -13.22 2.64
C GLU A 74 5.79 -14.35 1.61
N GLY A 75 5.98 -14.05 0.32
CA GLY A 75 5.90 -15.07 -0.73
C GLY A 75 6.90 -16.22 -0.52
N LEU A 76 6.57 -17.39 -1.06
CA LEU A 76 7.28 -18.65 -0.81
C LEU A 76 8.81 -18.53 -0.95
N SER A 77 9.32 -17.90 -2.01
CA SER A 77 10.76 -17.78 -2.23
C SER A 77 11.45 -16.93 -1.15
N CYS A 78 10.83 -15.83 -0.72
CA CYS A 78 11.35 -14.98 0.35
C CYS A 78 11.31 -15.68 1.72
N HIS A 79 10.29 -16.53 1.94
CA HIS A 79 10.20 -17.37 3.13
C HIS A 79 11.27 -18.49 3.13
N LEU A 80 11.45 -19.20 2.02
CA LEU A 80 12.41 -20.33 1.93
C LEU A 80 13.88 -19.92 2.10
N VAL A 81 14.25 -18.70 1.70
CA VAL A 81 15.60 -18.17 1.98
C VAL A 81 15.76 -17.67 3.42
N GLY A 82 14.72 -17.81 4.26
CA GLY A 82 14.68 -17.33 5.64
C GLY A 82 14.68 -15.80 5.74
N GLY A 83 14.33 -15.10 4.66
CA GLY A 83 14.44 -13.65 4.57
C GLY A 83 13.21 -12.89 5.05
N ALA A 84 12.02 -13.43 4.78
CA ALA A 84 10.76 -12.78 5.11
C ALA A 84 10.63 -12.52 6.62
N GLU A 85 10.70 -13.60 7.43
CA GLU A 85 10.59 -13.51 8.90
C GLU A 85 11.69 -12.64 9.50
N ARG A 86 12.94 -12.86 9.07
CA ARG A 86 14.09 -12.07 9.55
C ARG A 86 13.96 -10.59 9.27
N LEU A 87 13.49 -10.19 8.09
CA LEU A 87 13.29 -8.77 7.77
C LEU A 87 12.16 -8.16 8.58
N VAL A 88 11.06 -8.89 8.78
CA VAL A 88 9.94 -8.42 9.61
C VAL A 88 10.40 -8.22 11.04
N ASP A 89 11.03 -9.23 11.65
CA ASP A 89 11.51 -9.14 13.03
C ASP A 89 12.53 -8.03 13.21
N TYR A 90 13.47 -7.89 12.28
CA TYR A 90 14.46 -6.82 12.30
C TYR A 90 13.82 -5.43 12.22
N LEU A 91 12.82 -5.25 11.35
CA LEU A 91 12.10 -3.98 11.23
C LEU A 91 11.27 -3.66 12.48
N ARG A 92 10.65 -4.67 13.10
CA ARG A 92 9.91 -4.51 14.37
C ARG A 92 10.84 -4.02 15.48
N GLU A 93 11.98 -4.67 15.65
CA GLU A 93 12.97 -4.29 16.66
C GLU A 93 13.57 -2.90 16.39
N LYS A 94 13.87 -2.59 15.13
CA LYS A 94 14.52 -1.32 14.75
C LYS A 94 13.60 -0.10 14.88
N LEU A 95 12.31 -0.28 14.57
CA LEU A 95 11.31 0.79 14.55
C LEU A 95 10.42 0.82 15.80
N ASP A 96 10.51 -0.19 16.67
CA ASP A 96 9.69 -0.35 17.88
C ASP A 96 8.18 -0.32 17.58
N ILE A 97 7.77 -1.07 16.54
CA ILE A 97 6.38 -1.20 16.08
C ILE A 97 6.07 -2.64 15.65
N ASP A 98 4.80 -3.03 15.69
CA ASP A 98 4.33 -4.30 15.14
C ASP A 98 3.84 -4.19 13.68
N VAL A 99 3.62 -5.35 13.04
CA VAL A 99 3.02 -5.40 11.70
C VAL A 99 1.62 -4.79 11.73
N GLY A 100 1.38 -3.81 10.88
CA GLY A 100 0.16 -3.02 10.80
C GLY A 100 0.25 -1.68 11.55
N GLU A 101 1.29 -1.48 12.36
CA GLU A 101 1.46 -0.25 13.14
C GLU A 101 2.31 0.79 12.41
N THR A 102 2.26 2.02 12.93
CA THR A 102 2.98 3.17 12.41
C THR A 102 3.81 3.80 13.52
N THR A 103 5.04 4.21 13.21
CA THR A 103 5.93 4.87 14.17
C THR A 103 5.33 6.16 14.71
N ASN A 104 5.69 6.53 15.94
CA ASN A 104 5.17 7.73 16.62
C ASN A 104 5.48 9.06 15.88
N ASP A 105 6.54 9.09 15.09
CA ASP A 105 6.91 10.23 14.23
C ASP A 105 6.11 10.29 12.92
N GLY A 106 5.23 9.31 12.66
CA GLY A 106 4.41 9.24 11.46
C GLY A 106 5.19 8.94 10.18
N LEU A 107 6.45 8.51 10.28
CA LEU A 107 7.30 8.28 9.11
C LEU A 107 7.10 6.89 8.51
N PHE A 108 7.01 5.84 9.32
CA PHE A 108 7.05 4.46 8.83
C PHE A 108 5.83 3.66 9.27
N THR A 109 5.22 2.93 8.34
CA THR A 109 4.25 1.87 8.65
C THR A 109 4.83 0.53 8.20
N LEU A 110 4.81 -0.47 9.07
CA LEU A 110 5.24 -1.82 8.73
C LEU A 110 4.05 -2.65 8.26
N GLN A 111 4.17 -3.31 7.11
CA GLN A 111 3.18 -4.23 6.58
C GLN A 111 3.85 -5.46 5.99
N THR A 112 3.14 -6.58 6.02
CA THR A 112 3.52 -7.75 5.23
C THR A 112 2.61 -7.85 4.02
N VAL A 113 3.18 -8.28 2.91
CA VAL A 113 2.48 -8.51 1.65
C VAL A 113 2.84 -9.89 1.12
N GLN A 114 2.04 -10.38 0.18
CA GLN A 114 2.28 -11.70 -0.41
C GLN A 114 3.44 -11.65 -1.41
N CYS A 115 3.22 -12.03 -2.66
CA CYS A 115 4.29 -12.06 -3.66
C CYS A 115 4.52 -10.69 -4.28
N LEU A 116 5.77 -10.21 -4.26
CA LEU A 116 6.23 -9.02 -4.99
C LEU A 116 6.85 -9.35 -6.38
N ALA A 117 6.71 -10.59 -6.86
CA ALA A 117 7.22 -11.07 -8.14
C ALA A 117 8.75 -10.93 -8.35
N SER A 118 9.51 -10.78 -7.27
CA SER A 118 10.98 -10.64 -7.26
C SER A 118 11.66 -11.93 -6.73
N CYS A 119 11.14 -13.09 -7.13
CA CYS A 119 11.57 -14.36 -6.54
C CYS A 119 13.06 -14.67 -6.76
N GLY A 120 13.62 -14.29 -7.91
CA GLY A 120 15.04 -14.52 -8.25
C GLY A 120 16.04 -13.69 -7.45
N THR A 121 15.55 -12.69 -6.72
CA THR A 121 16.34 -11.72 -5.95
C THR A 121 15.77 -11.57 -4.53
N SER A 122 15.19 -12.67 -4.02
CA SER A 122 14.73 -12.77 -2.63
C SER A 122 15.91 -12.61 -1.67
N PRO A 123 15.74 -11.98 -0.49
CA PRO A 123 14.50 -11.41 0.05
C PRO A 123 14.18 -10.03 -0.56
N ALA A 124 12.90 -9.74 -0.77
CA ALA A 124 12.44 -8.49 -1.36
C ALA A 124 11.47 -7.74 -0.44
N MET A 125 11.49 -6.41 -0.51
CA MET A 125 10.50 -5.55 0.11
C MET A 125 10.14 -4.39 -0.82
N ARG A 126 9.02 -3.74 -0.55
CA ARG A 126 8.61 -2.53 -1.27
C ARG A 126 8.42 -1.40 -0.28
N VAL A 127 8.88 -0.20 -0.62
CA VAL A 127 8.56 1.03 0.12
C VAL A 127 7.70 1.90 -0.77
N ASN A 128 6.44 2.10 -0.37
CA ASN A 128 5.41 2.69 -1.24
C ASN A 128 5.34 1.94 -2.60
N ASP A 129 5.86 2.54 -3.68
CA ASP A 129 5.90 1.93 -5.02
C ASP A 129 7.31 1.45 -5.44
N ALA A 130 8.35 1.78 -4.67
CA ALA A 130 9.73 1.42 -4.99
C ALA A 130 10.06 0.01 -4.47
N LEU A 131 10.49 -0.87 -5.37
CA LEU A 131 10.92 -2.24 -5.06
C LEU A 131 12.40 -2.25 -4.63
N TYR A 132 12.68 -2.99 -3.56
CA TYR A 132 14.02 -3.21 -3.03
C TYR A 132 14.31 -4.71 -2.94
N GLU A 133 15.45 -5.11 -3.49
CA GLU A 133 15.77 -6.50 -3.78
C GLU A 133 17.07 -6.94 -3.09
N ASN A 134 17.22 -8.24 -2.86
CA ASN A 134 18.36 -8.84 -2.14
C ASN A 134 18.61 -8.14 -0.80
N MET A 135 17.54 -7.96 -0.03
CA MET A 135 17.56 -7.18 1.21
C MET A 135 18.30 -7.91 2.33
N THR A 136 19.12 -7.15 3.05
CA THR A 136 19.85 -7.56 4.26
C THR A 136 19.61 -6.53 5.36
N ALA A 137 19.97 -6.84 6.60
CA ALA A 137 19.83 -5.90 7.72
C ALA A 137 20.57 -4.57 7.47
N GLU A 138 21.77 -4.64 6.88
CA GLU A 138 22.59 -3.48 6.57
C GLU A 138 21.92 -2.59 5.51
N LYS A 139 21.37 -3.20 4.46
CA LYS A 139 20.60 -2.47 3.44
C LYS A 139 19.33 -1.86 4.00
N VAL A 140 18.68 -2.52 4.96
CA VAL A 140 17.52 -1.95 5.66
C VAL A 140 17.93 -0.72 6.44
N ASP A 141 19.05 -0.76 7.17
CA ASP A 141 19.56 0.40 7.91
C ASP A 141 19.87 1.58 6.98
N GLU A 142 20.62 1.35 5.90
CA GLU A 142 20.91 2.37 4.89
C GLU A 142 19.63 2.97 4.28
N LEU A 143 18.64 2.11 4.00
CA LEU A 143 17.35 2.52 3.47
C LEU A 143 16.60 3.41 4.46
N LEU A 144 16.50 3.01 5.73
CA LEU A 144 15.79 3.78 6.76
C LEU A 144 16.46 5.14 7.00
N GLU A 145 17.80 5.20 7.04
CA GLU A 145 18.55 6.45 7.15
C GLU A 145 18.29 7.36 5.95
N THR A 146 18.33 6.81 4.74
CA THR A 146 18.04 7.56 3.51
C THR A 146 16.65 8.16 3.56
N LEU A 147 15.63 7.37 3.92
CA LEU A 147 14.24 7.82 3.98
C LEU A 147 14.02 8.90 5.06
N ARG A 148 14.71 8.81 6.21
CA ARG A 148 14.73 9.88 7.21
C ARG A 148 15.43 11.15 6.70
N GLY A 149 16.47 11.00 5.87
CA GLY A 149 17.23 12.12 5.30
C GLY A 149 16.47 12.94 4.24
N TYR A 150 15.46 12.37 3.58
CA TYR A 150 14.64 13.03 2.55
C TYR A 150 13.63 14.07 3.10
N HIS A 151 13.92 14.69 4.25
CA HIS A 151 13.18 15.84 4.77
C HIS A 151 13.41 17.10 3.91
N VAL A 152 12.68 17.19 2.80
CA VAL A 152 12.35 18.43 2.09
C VAL A 152 10.85 18.48 1.87
#